data_AF-A0A6M0FLX5-F1
#
_entry.id   AF-A0A6M0FLX5-F1
#
_cell.length_a   1.000
_cell.length_b   1.000
_cell.length_c   1.000
_cell.angle_alpha   90.00
_cell.angle_beta   90.00
_cell.angle_gamma   90.00
#
_symmetry.space_group_name_H-M   'P 1'
#
loop_
_entity.id
_entity.type
_entity.pdbx_description
1 polymer ?
#
loop_
_entity_poly.entity_id
_entity_poly.type
_entity_poly.pdbx_seq_one_letter_code
_entity_poly.pdbx_strand_id
1 'polypeptide(L)'
;MGKKCESLKKNTATSGYKNYKSVNQFPLHIQKLKRNELEAQYQELRQNYKSLLLSRSQLVRGRKEEREKFLKLKDNLNKSLKVIEQYKLEKQKLRQALSHSVETNTRLQQKGDELTNQVDNLTIQLQATKKLITDFESVYENIEKNKNVMSGLDHFRAIMKAANRLLNTDIKDLIPMKSAQPNLVSWEEESTANIGRQLLENK
;
A
#
# COMPACT_ATOMS: atom_id res chain seq x y z
N MET A 1 -6.37 28.42 -32.43
CA MET A 1 -5.98 27.33 -33.35
C MET A 1 -7.04 26.24 -33.27
N GLY A 2 -7.85 26.13 -34.32
CA GLY A 2 -9.02 25.25 -34.38
C GLY A 2 -8.62 23.79 -34.58
N LYS A 3 -9.16 22.90 -33.72
CA LYS A 3 -9.08 21.46 -33.94
C LYS A 3 -10.10 21.08 -35.01
N LYS A 4 -9.59 20.73 -36.19
CA LYS A 4 -10.36 20.12 -37.28
C LYS A 4 -11.06 18.87 -36.74
N CYS A 5 -12.39 18.90 -36.75
CA CYS A 5 -13.23 17.71 -36.73
C CYS A 5 -12.98 16.96 -38.05
N GLU A 6 -12.04 16.03 -38.05
CA GLU A 6 -11.93 15.05 -39.13
C GLU A 6 -13.09 14.05 -39.01
N SER A 7 -14.12 14.36 -39.79
CA SER A 7 -14.91 13.41 -40.56
C SER A 7 -14.82 11.95 -40.12
N LEU A 8 -15.73 11.58 -39.22
CA LEU A 8 -16.29 10.23 -39.15
C LEU A 8 -16.80 9.85 -40.55
N LYS A 9 -15.91 9.29 -41.37
CA LYS A 9 -16.28 8.55 -42.56
C LYS A 9 -17.25 7.47 -42.10
N LYS A 10 -18.52 7.66 -42.43
CA LYS A 10 -19.54 6.62 -42.38
C LYS A 10 -19.05 5.50 -43.31
N ASN A 11 -18.29 4.56 -42.76
CA ASN A 11 -18.19 3.22 -43.30
C ASN A 11 -19.59 2.61 -43.14
N THR A 12 -20.47 2.89 -44.09
CA THR A 12 -21.69 2.11 -44.29
C THR A 12 -21.24 0.74 -44.76
N ALA A 13 -20.83 -0.09 -43.80
CA ALA A 13 -20.75 -1.53 -43.98
C ALA A 13 -22.18 -2.06 -44.14
N THR A 14 -22.78 -1.82 -45.31
CA THR A 14 -23.97 -2.53 -45.78
C THR A 14 -23.57 -3.81 -46.52
N SER A 15 -22.35 -4.32 -46.29
CA SER A 15 -21.79 -5.50 -46.97
C SER A 15 -22.50 -6.82 -46.65
N GLY A 16 -23.56 -6.82 -45.84
CA GLY A 16 -24.32 -8.03 -45.46
C GLY A 16 -25.83 -7.93 -45.62
N TYR A 17 -26.37 -6.79 -46.08
CA TYR A 17 -27.82 -6.62 -46.20
C TYR A 17 -28.28 -6.83 -47.64
N LYS A 18 -29.26 -7.73 -47.83
CA LYS A 18 -29.91 -7.92 -49.13
C LYS A 18 -30.64 -6.64 -49.51
N ASN A 19 -30.33 -6.09 -50.68
CA ASN A 19 -31.07 -4.96 -51.26
C ASN A 19 -32.40 -5.49 -51.83
N TYR A 20 -33.51 -5.11 -51.19
CA TYR A 20 -34.85 -5.44 -51.66
C TYR A 20 -35.35 -4.38 -52.64
N LYS A 21 -36.13 -4.80 -53.65
CA LYS A 21 -36.76 -3.84 -54.56
C LYS A 21 -37.70 -2.92 -53.79
N SER A 22 -37.61 -1.61 -54.07
CA SER A 22 -38.52 -0.61 -53.51
C SER A 22 -39.92 -0.79 -54.11
N VAL A 23 -40.96 -0.38 -53.38
CA VAL A 23 -42.37 -0.43 -53.84
C VAL A 23 -42.53 0.28 -55.19
N ASN A 24 -41.72 1.31 -55.45
CA ASN A 24 -41.72 2.09 -56.69
C ASN A 24 -41.15 1.33 -57.90
N GLN A 25 -40.51 0.18 -57.70
CA GLN A 25 -39.94 -0.66 -58.75
C GLN A 25 -40.92 -1.73 -59.25
N PHE A 26 -42.09 -1.84 -58.62
CA PHE A 26 -43.17 -2.71 -59.08
C PHE A 26 -44.11 -1.95 -60.03
N PRO A 27 -44.69 -2.62 -61.03
CA PRO A 27 -45.54 -1.96 -62.01
C PRO A 27 -46.81 -1.39 -61.38
N LEU A 28 -47.04 -0.09 -61.56
CA LEU A 28 -48.20 0.65 -61.06
C LEU A 28 -49.53 0.24 -61.74
N HIS A 29 -49.47 -0.21 -62.99
CA HIS A 29 -50.64 -0.56 -63.80
C HIS A 29 -50.63 -2.04 -64.20
N ILE A 30 -50.87 -2.91 -63.21
CA ILE A 30 -50.95 -4.37 -63.39
C ILE A 30 -51.93 -4.83 -64.49
N GLN A 31 -52.94 -4.02 -64.79
CA GLN A 31 -53.96 -4.27 -65.81
C GLN A 31 -53.43 -4.22 -67.25
N LYS A 32 -52.27 -3.57 -67.47
CA LYS A 32 -51.63 -3.44 -68.80
C LYS A 32 -50.65 -4.58 -69.10
N LEU A 33 -50.36 -5.44 -68.13
CA LEU A 33 -49.42 -6.54 -68.29
C LEU A 33 -50.09 -7.76 -68.90
N LYS A 34 -49.34 -8.50 -69.72
CA LYS A 34 -49.78 -9.82 -70.19
C LYS A 34 -49.78 -10.81 -69.03
N ARG A 35 -50.62 -11.84 -69.10
CA ARG A 35 -50.78 -12.86 -68.05
C ARG A 35 -49.45 -13.43 -67.55
N ASN A 36 -48.52 -13.75 -68.45
CA ASN A 36 -47.22 -14.33 -68.09
C ASN A 36 -46.32 -13.34 -67.34
N GLU A 37 -46.37 -12.06 -67.71
CA GLU A 37 -45.60 -11.01 -67.04
C GLU A 37 -46.18 -10.70 -65.65
N LEU A 38 -47.51 -10.72 -65.53
CA LEU A 38 -48.20 -10.58 -64.25
C LEU A 38 -47.83 -11.72 -63.28
N GLU A 39 -47.80 -12.96 -63.78
CA GLU A 39 -47.42 -14.13 -62.98
C GLU A 39 -45.95 -14.05 -62.53
N ALA A 40 -45.03 -13.65 -63.43
CA ALA A 40 -43.62 -13.46 -63.09
C ALA A 40 -43.43 -12.37 -62.02
N GLN A 41 -44.11 -11.22 -62.15
CA GLN A 41 -44.06 -10.14 -61.17
C GLN A 41 -44.64 -10.56 -59.80
N TYR A 42 -45.72 -11.33 -59.80
CA TYR A 42 -46.31 -11.87 -58.57
C TYR A 42 -45.38 -12.88 -57.88
N GLN A 43 -44.77 -13.79 -58.64
CA GLN A 43 -43.79 -14.74 -58.11
C GLN A 43 -42.57 -14.01 -57.53
N GLU A 44 -42.07 -12.98 -58.21
CA GLU A 44 -40.97 -12.15 -57.73
C GLU A 44 -41.33 -11.44 -56.40
N LEU A 45 -42.50 -10.80 -56.36
CA LEU A 45 -43.00 -10.13 -55.16
C LEU A 45 -43.12 -11.12 -53.97
N ARG A 46 -43.63 -12.32 -54.23
CA ARG A 46 -43.77 -13.38 -53.22
C ARG A 46 -42.41 -13.83 -52.67
N GLN A 47 -41.40 -14.01 -53.52
CA GLN A 47 -40.05 -14.39 -53.09
C GLN A 47 -39.35 -13.27 -52.31
N ASN A 48 -39.53 -12.02 -52.75
CA ASN A 48 -39.01 -10.85 -52.05
C ASN A 48 -39.63 -10.70 -50.66
N TYR A 49 -40.95 -10.85 -50.55
CA TYR A 49 -41.66 -10.82 -49.26
C TYR A 49 -41.19 -11.94 -48.32
N LYS A 50 -41.07 -13.18 -48.82
CA LYS A 50 -40.56 -14.31 -48.04
C LYS A 50 -39.15 -14.03 -47.51
N SER A 51 -38.27 -13.53 -48.38
CA SER A 51 -36.89 -13.21 -48.03
C SER A 51 -36.79 -12.06 -47.03
N LEU A 52 -37.67 -11.05 -47.14
CA LEU A 52 -37.74 -9.92 -46.20
C LEU A 52 -38.21 -10.39 -44.82
N LEU A 53 -39.23 -11.24 -44.76
CA LEU A 53 -39.75 -11.78 -43.50
C LEU A 53 -38.70 -12.61 -42.77
N LEU A 54 -37.94 -13.45 -43.50
CA LEU A 54 -36.81 -14.20 -42.95
C LEU A 54 -35.72 -13.28 -42.40
N SER A 55 -35.27 -12.29 -43.18
CA SER A 55 -34.26 -11.32 -42.72
C SER A 55 -34.72 -10.55 -41.48
N ARG A 56 -35.99 -10.10 -41.45
CA ARG A 56 -36.55 -9.41 -40.28
C ARG A 56 -36.52 -10.32 -39.03
N SER A 57 -36.91 -11.58 -39.17
CA SER A 57 -36.88 -12.54 -38.06
C SER A 57 -35.47 -12.79 -37.53
N GLN A 58 -34.48 -12.90 -38.42
CA GLN A 58 -33.07 -13.04 -38.05
C GLN A 58 -32.56 -11.78 -37.33
N LEU A 59 -32.92 -10.60 -37.81
CA LEU A 59 -32.53 -9.33 -37.19
C LEU A 59 -33.16 -9.18 -35.79
N VAL A 60 -34.42 -9.55 -35.62
CA VAL A 60 -35.08 -9.54 -34.31
C VAL A 60 -34.40 -10.50 -33.34
N ARG A 61 -34.03 -11.71 -33.80
CA ARG A 61 -33.26 -12.68 -32.99
C ARG A 61 -31.88 -12.13 -32.61
N GLY A 62 -31.14 -11.61 -33.58
CA GLY A 62 -29.82 -11.00 -33.36
C GLY A 62 -29.89 -9.86 -32.34
N ARG A 63 -30.86 -8.95 -32.47
CA ARG A 63 -31.09 -7.88 -31.48
C ARG A 63 -31.42 -8.40 -30.09
N LYS A 64 -32.18 -9.49 -29.98
CA LYS A 64 -32.50 -10.11 -28.69
C LYS A 64 -31.24 -10.70 -28.05
N GLU A 65 -30.46 -11.45 -28.80
CA GLU A 65 -29.21 -12.06 -28.34
C GLU A 65 -28.17 -11.00 -27.93
N GLU A 66 -28.01 -9.93 -28.72
CA GLU A 66 -27.15 -8.81 -28.38
C GLU A 66 -27.59 -8.11 -27.10
N ARG A 67 -28.91 -7.91 -26.93
CA ARG A 67 -29.46 -7.33 -25.69
C ARG A 67 -29.19 -8.22 -24.49
N GLU A 68 -29.35 -9.54 -24.61
CA GLU A 68 -29.02 -10.48 -23.53
C GLU A 68 -27.52 -10.48 -23.20
N LYS A 69 -26.65 -10.43 -24.21
CA LYS A 69 -25.19 -10.30 -24.00
C LYS A 69 -24.84 -9.00 -23.29
N PHE A 70 -25.47 -7.89 -23.70
CA PHE A 70 -25.27 -6.59 -23.06
C PHE A 70 -25.72 -6.60 -21.58
N LEU A 71 -26.87 -7.20 -21.28
CA LEU A 71 -27.35 -7.34 -19.90
C LEU A 71 -26.38 -8.17 -19.04
N LYS A 72 -25.92 -9.31 -19.54
CA LYS A 72 -24.91 -10.13 -18.86
C LYS A 72 -23.61 -9.35 -18.60
N LEU A 73 -23.15 -8.59 -19.59
CA LEU A 73 -21.96 -7.76 -19.45
C LEU A 73 -22.14 -6.66 -18.39
N LYS A 74 -23.31 -6.01 -18.38
CA LYS A 74 -23.67 -5.00 -17.38
C LYS A 74 -23.67 -5.60 -15.97
N ASP A 75 -24.24 -6.79 -15.79
CA ASP A 75 -24.29 -7.45 -14.48
C ASP A 75 -22.89 -7.86 -14.01
N ASN A 76 -22.05 -8.37 -14.91
CA ASN A 76 -20.65 -8.69 -14.60
C ASN A 76 -19.87 -7.43 -14.22
N LEU A 77 -20.04 -6.33 -14.95
CA LEU A 77 -19.40 -5.05 -14.62
C LEU A 77 -19.80 -4.59 -13.21
N ASN A 78 -21.09 -4.65 -12.88
CA ASN A 78 -21.57 -4.29 -11.55
C ASN A 78 -20.99 -5.18 -10.45
N LYS A 79 -20.85 -6.49 -10.69
CA LYS A 79 -20.18 -7.40 -9.75
C LYS A 79 -18.71 -7.03 -9.56
N SER A 80 -17.99 -6.75 -10.64
CA SER A 80 -16.59 -6.33 -10.59
C SER A 80 -16.42 -5.00 -9.85
N LEU A 81 -17.32 -4.03 -10.05
CA LEU A 81 -17.29 -2.76 -9.31
C LEU A 81 -17.45 -2.97 -7.79
N LYS A 82 -18.36 -3.83 -7.36
CA LYS A 82 -18.52 -4.18 -5.94
C LYS A 82 -17.26 -4.81 -5.34
N VAL A 83 -16.61 -5.69 -6.09
CA VAL A 83 -15.35 -6.32 -5.66
C VAL A 83 -14.24 -5.28 -5.54
N ILE A 84 -14.14 -4.33 -6.48
CA ILE A 84 -13.18 -3.21 -6.40
C ILE A 84 -13.43 -2.35 -5.17
N GLU A 85 -14.69 -2.05 -4.85
CA GLU A 85 -15.04 -1.29 -3.64
C GLU A 85 -14.62 -2.03 -2.36
N GLN A 86 -14.83 -3.36 -2.30
CA GLN A 86 -14.37 -4.19 -1.19
C GLN A 86 -12.84 -4.12 -1.03
N TYR A 87 -12.08 -4.33 -2.11
CA TYR A 87 -10.62 -4.21 -2.06
C TYR A 87 -10.14 -2.81 -1.67
N LYS A 88 -10.86 -1.76 -2.06
CA LYS A 88 -10.53 -0.38 -1.65
C LYS A 88 -10.69 -0.20 -0.15
N LEU A 89 -11.77 -0.74 0.44
CA LEU A 89 -11.99 -0.71 1.89
C LEU A 89 -10.93 -1.53 2.64
N GLU A 90 -10.59 -2.73 2.16
CA GLU A 90 -9.53 -3.55 2.75
C GLU A 90 -8.16 -2.86 2.69
N LYS A 91 -7.81 -2.25 1.56
CA LYS A 91 -6.59 -1.47 1.41
C LYS A 91 -6.54 -0.30 2.41
N GLN A 92 -7.66 0.36 2.66
CA GLN A 92 -7.74 1.42 3.65
C GLN A 92 -7.52 0.90 5.07
N LYS A 93 -8.15 -0.22 5.43
CA LYS A 93 -7.94 -0.88 6.75
C LYS A 93 -6.49 -1.30 6.94
N LEU A 94 -5.87 -1.91 5.93
CA LEU A 94 -4.46 -2.31 5.97
C LEU A 94 -3.53 -1.10 6.15
N ARG A 95 -3.80 0.02 5.48
CA ARG A 95 -3.04 1.26 5.67
C ARG A 95 -3.16 1.81 7.09
N GLN A 96 -4.34 1.77 7.68
CA GLN A 96 -4.55 2.19 9.08
C GLN A 96 -3.80 1.26 10.04
N ALA A 97 -3.87 -0.06 9.84
CA ALA A 97 -3.15 -1.03 10.65
C ALA A 97 -1.63 -0.86 10.54
N LEU A 98 -1.11 -0.59 9.33
CA LEU A 98 0.31 -0.31 9.12
C LEU A 98 0.75 0.97 9.85
N SER A 99 -0.03 2.04 9.75
CA SER A 99 0.25 3.30 10.47
C SER A 99 0.32 3.08 11.97
N HIS A 100 -0.65 2.35 12.53
CA HIS A 100 -0.66 2.01 13.95
C HIS A 100 0.56 1.15 14.34
N SER A 101 0.93 0.18 13.51
CA SER A 101 2.12 -0.66 13.73
C SER A 101 3.40 0.18 13.80
N VAL A 102 3.59 1.09 12.84
CA VAL A 102 4.75 2.01 12.80
C VAL A 102 4.78 2.89 14.05
N GLU A 103 3.64 3.46 14.46
CA GLU A 103 3.55 4.26 15.69
C GLU A 103 3.88 3.43 16.94
N THR A 104 3.40 2.19 17.03
CA THR A 104 3.76 1.32 18.15
C THR A 104 5.24 0.95 18.17
N ASN A 105 5.84 0.71 17.00
CA ASN A 105 7.25 0.36 16.89
C ASN A 105 8.15 1.54 17.28
N THR A 106 7.85 2.75 16.80
CA THR A 106 8.57 3.97 17.19
C THR A 106 8.46 4.22 18.69
N ARG A 107 7.29 4.02 19.31
CA ARG A 107 7.13 4.12 20.77
C ARG A 107 7.94 3.06 21.52
N LEU A 108 7.99 1.82 21.01
CA LEU A 108 8.78 0.75 21.62
C LEU A 108 10.28 1.03 21.49
N GLN A 109 10.73 1.56 20.36
CA GLN A 109 12.12 1.97 20.15
C GLN A 109 12.52 3.08 21.12
N GLN A 110 11.70 4.13 21.27
CA GLN A 110 11.95 5.18 22.25
C GLN A 110 12.05 4.64 23.69
N LYS A 111 11.17 3.70 24.07
CA LYS A 111 11.25 3.03 25.38
C LYS A 111 12.50 2.15 25.52
N GLY A 112 12.91 1.49 24.44
CA GLY A 112 14.15 0.71 24.40
C GLY A 112 15.38 1.61 24.60
N ASP A 113 15.41 2.76 23.93
CA ASP A 113 16.49 3.75 24.08
C ASP A 113 16.51 4.34 25.50
N GLU A 114 15.34 4.66 26.07
CA GLU A 114 15.23 5.14 27.45
C GLU A 114 15.74 4.09 28.45
N LEU A 115 15.34 2.83 28.29
CA LEU A 115 15.78 1.75 29.16
C LEU A 115 17.28 1.49 29.02
N THR A 116 17.81 1.56 27.80
CA THR A 116 19.26 1.43 27.54
C THR A 116 20.03 2.52 28.26
N ASN A 117 19.57 3.78 28.18
CA ASN A 117 20.18 4.88 28.91
C ASN A 117 20.11 4.69 30.43
N GLN A 118 19.00 4.16 30.96
CA GLN A 118 18.88 3.85 32.39
C GLN A 118 19.86 2.75 32.82
N VAL A 119 19.99 1.68 32.02
CA VAL A 119 20.94 0.59 32.27
C VAL A 119 22.38 1.08 32.21
N ASP A 120 22.72 1.91 31.23
CA ASP A 120 24.05 2.50 31.10
C ASP A 120 24.38 3.39 32.31
N ASN A 121 23.43 4.23 32.73
CA ASN A 121 23.59 5.06 33.92
C ASN A 121 23.80 4.21 35.18
N LEU A 122 22.99 3.17 35.38
CA LEU A 122 23.14 2.25 36.51
C LEU A 122 24.48 1.49 36.46
N THR A 123 24.93 1.12 35.26
CA THR A 123 26.22 0.43 35.06
C THR A 123 27.38 1.36 35.42
N ILE A 124 27.33 2.63 35.03
CA ILE A 124 28.31 3.64 35.42
C ILE A 124 28.30 3.84 36.94
N GLN A 125 27.12 3.91 37.57
CA GLN A 125 26.99 4.02 39.03
C GLN A 125 27.58 2.82 39.76
N LEU A 126 27.37 1.60 39.25
CA LEU A 126 27.95 0.38 39.80
C LEU A 126 29.48 0.35 39.66
N GLN A 127 30.02 0.80 38.52
CA GLN A 127 31.47 0.90 38.34
C GLN A 127 32.09 1.94 39.28
N ALA A 128 31.43 3.09 39.46
CA ALA A 128 31.89 4.13 40.39
C ALA A 128 31.88 3.66 41.85
N THR A 129 30.82 2.99 42.28
CA THR A 129 30.74 2.41 43.63
C THR A 129 31.76 1.29 43.83
N LYS A 130 31.94 0.41 42.84
CA LYS A 130 33.01 -0.62 42.88
C LYS A 130 34.38 0.02 43.05
N LYS A 131 34.67 1.11 42.33
CA LYS A 131 35.95 1.83 42.44
C LYS A 131 36.14 2.44 43.84
N LEU A 132 35.11 3.08 44.40
CA LEU A 132 35.15 3.62 45.77
C LEU A 132 35.42 2.53 46.81
N ILE A 133 34.80 1.35 46.65
CA ILE A 133 35.05 0.19 47.52
C ILE A 133 36.50 -0.28 47.38
N THR A 134 37.02 -0.47 46.16
CA THR A 134 38.41 -0.89 45.96
C THR A 134 39.41 0.13 46.49
N ASP A 135 39.13 1.43 46.36
CA ASP A 135 39.96 2.49 46.91
C ASP A 135 39.96 2.44 48.45
N PHE A 136 38.80 2.16 49.08
CA PHE A 136 38.68 1.97 50.52
C PHE A 136 39.43 0.72 51.00
N GLU A 137 39.25 -0.42 50.33
CA GLU A 137 39.96 -1.68 50.62
C GLU A 137 41.47 -1.51 50.49
N SER A 138 41.95 -0.79 49.46
CA SER A 138 43.37 -0.50 49.29
C SER A 138 43.94 0.36 50.43
N VAL A 139 43.22 1.38 50.89
CA VAL A 139 43.63 2.20 52.05
C VAL A 139 43.66 1.34 53.31
N TYR A 140 42.70 0.45 53.49
CA TYR A 140 42.65 -0.47 54.62
C TYR A 140 43.83 -1.45 54.62
N GLU A 141 44.08 -2.14 53.50
CA GLU A 141 45.22 -3.06 53.36
C GLU A 141 46.58 -2.37 53.55
N ASN A 142 46.74 -1.15 53.03
CA ASN A 142 47.98 -0.38 53.19
C ASN A 142 48.26 -0.04 54.66
N ILE A 143 47.22 0.18 55.46
CA ILE A 143 47.34 0.44 56.90
C ILE A 143 47.61 -0.84 57.67
N GLU A 144 47.00 -1.97 57.28
CA GLU A 144 47.26 -3.29 57.88
C GLU A 144 48.73 -3.74 57.66
N LYS A 145 49.27 -3.48 56.46
CA LYS A 145 50.66 -3.81 56.09
C LYS A 145 51.69 -2.90 56.77
N ASN A 146 51.37 -1.62 57.01
CA ASN A 146 52.25 -0.67 57.70
C ASN A 146 52.06 -0.69 59.24
N LYS A 147 52.63 -1.70 59.91
CA LYS A 147 52.58 -1.89 61.38
C LYS A 147 53.48 -0.94 62.20
N ASN A 148 53.74 0.29 61.75
CA ASN A 148 54.47 1.25 62.58
C ASN A 148 53.55 1.86 63.65
N VAL A 149 53.87 1.60 64.92
CA VAL A 149 53.06 1.91 66.10
C VAL A 149 52.88 3.43 66.34
N MET A 150 53.72 4.27 65.74
CA MET A 150 53.72 5.72 65.94
C MET A 150 52.70 6.49 65.08
N SER A 151 52.04 5.85 64.11
CA SER A 151 51.08 6.50 63.18
C SER A 151 49.62 6.09 63.40
N GLY A 152 49.27 5.46 64.53
CA GLY A 152 47.90 4.96 64.79
C GLY A 152 46.79 6.01 64.67
N LEU A 153 47.04 7.26 65.07
CA LEU A 153 46.11 8.37 64.91
C LEU A 153 45.99 8.83 63.44
N ASP A 154 47.07 8.80 62.68
CA ASP A 154 47.06 9.14 61.25
C ASP A 154 46.40 8.04 60.41
N HIS A 155 46.61 6.77 60.79
CA HIS A 155 45.90 5.62 60.24
C HIS A 155 44.39 5.71 60.51
N PHE A 156 43.99 6.01 61.74
CA PHE A 156 42.57 6.19 62.06
C PHE A 156 41.95 7.36 61.27
N ARG A 157 42.65 8.50 61.16
CA ARG A 157 42.19 9.62 60.33
C ARG A 157 42.10 9.26 58.85
N ALA A 158 43.03 8.47 58.31
CA ALA A 158 43.01 8.02 56.93
C ALA A 158 41.82 7.08 56.65
N ILE A 159 41.57 6.10 57.53
CA ILE A 159 40.40 5.20 57.44
C ILE A 159 39.11 6.00 57.57
N MET A 160 39.00 6.87 58.57
CA MET A 160 37.80 7.69 58.77
C MET A 160 37.57 8.65 57.61
N LYS A 161 38.63 9.21 56.99
CA LYS A 161 38.49 10.07 55.80
C LYS A 161 38.06 9.27 54.56
N ALA A 162 38.55 8.04 54.40
CA ALA A 162 38.14 7.14 53.32
C ALA A 162 36.70 6.63 53.51
N ALA A 163 36.32 6.25 54.74
CA ALA A 163 34.96 5.88 55.10
C ALA A 163 33.99 7.05 54.93
N ASN A 164 34.40 8.25 55.35
CA ASN A 164 33.62 9.47 55.16
C ASN A 164 33.47 9.81 53.67
N ARG A 165 34.52 9.60 52.85
CA ARG A 165 34.40 9.69 51.39
C ARG A 165 33.44 8.65 50.82
N LEU A 166 33.52 7.40 51.25
CA LEU A 166 32.66 6.32 50.75
C LEU A 166 31.18 6.54 51.12
N LEU A 167 30.90 7.10 52.31
CA LEU A 167 29.55 7.32 52.81
C LEU A 167 28.93 8.66 52.37
N ASN A 168 29.75 9.69 52.12
CA ASN A 168 29.28 11.05 51.80
C ASN A 168 29.62 11.52 50.37
N THR A 169 30.27 10.72 49.51
CA THR A 169 30.34 11.07 48.08
C THR A 169 29.02 10.72 47.43
N ASP A 170 28.28 11.75 47.01
CA ASP A 170 27.07 11.57 46.22
C ASP A 170 27.50 11.06 44.83
N ILE A 171 26.95 9.90 44.42
CA ILE A 171 27.36 9.21 43.19
C ILE A 171 27.21 10.11 41.96
N LYS A 172 26.32 11.10 42.04
CA LYS A 172 26.06 12.13 41.02
C LYS A 172 27.28 12.99 40.68
N ASP A 173 28.20 13.21 41.62
CA ASP A 173 29.40 14.06 41.41
C ASP A 173 30.52 13.35 40.64
N LEU A 174 30.38 12.04 40.39
CA LEU A 174 31.35 11.19 39.69
C LEU A 174 30.95 10.85 38.26
N ILE A 175 29.76 11.27 37.80
CA ILE A 175 29.22 10.92 36.48
C ILE A 175 29.46 12.08 35.50
N PRO A 176 30.36 11.96 34.50
CA PRO A 176 30.34 12.86 33.36
C PRO A 176 29.09 12.58 32.52
N MET A 177 28.16 13.52 32.44
CA MET A 177 27.00 13.43 31.55
C MET A 177 27.50 13.40 30.09
N LYS A 178 27.63 12.20 29.51
CA LYS A 178 27.75 12.06 28.05
C LYS A 178 26.35 12.25 27.48
N SER A 179 26.14 13.35 26.77
CA SER A 179 24.96 13.55 25.93
C SER A 179 24.91 12.43 24.89
N ALA A 180 23.92 11.56 24.98
CA ALA A 180 23.66 10.54 23.96
C ALA A 180 23.33 11.26 22.64
N GLN A 181 24.19 11.10 21.64
CA GLN A 181 23.82 11.40 20.26
C GLN A 181 22.79 10.35 19.84
N PRO A 182 21.59 10.74 19.41
CA PRO A 182 20.64 9.78 18.85
C PRO A 182 21.25 9.20 17.58
N ASN A 183 21.45 7.88 17.55
CA ASN A 183 21.66 7.17 16.29
C ASN A 183 20.36 7.30 15.50
N LEU A 184 20.32 8.30 14.61
CA LEU A 184 19.28 8.43 13.60
C LEU A 184 19.43 7.24 12.65
N VAL A 185 18.77 6.13 12.97
CA VAL A 185 18.44 5.15 11.94
C VAL A 185 17.41 5.84 11.05
N SER A 186 17.89 6.36 9.92
CA SER A 186 17.07 7.02 8.89
C SER A 186 16.11 6.00 8.28
N TRP A 187 14.93 5.89 8.87
CA TRP A 187 13.77 5.25 8.24
C TRP A 187 13.10 6.18 7.21
N GLU A 188 13.63 7.38 7.01
CA GLU A 188 13.11 8.36 6.04
C GLU A 188 13.28 7.90 4.57
N GLU A 189 14.10 6.87 4.32
CA GLU A 189 14.24 6.27 2.98
C GLU A 189 13.12 5.29 2.62
N GLU A 190 12.25 4.90 3.56
CA GLU A 190 11.06 4.08 3.28
C GLU A 190 9.86 4.92 2.83
N SER A 191 10.09 5.82 1.87
CA SER A 191 9.00 6.50 1.17
C SER A 191 8.18 5.48 0.36
N THR A 192 6.86 5.69 0.29
CA THR A 192 5.92 4.90 -0.53
C THR A 192 6.35 4.68 -2.00
N ALA A 193 7.27 5.51 -2.52
CA ALA A 193 7.90 5.34 -3.83
C ALA A 193 8.96 4.21 -3.88
N ASN A 194 9.68 3.94 -2.80
CA ASN A 194 10.75 2.93 -2.73
C ASN A 194 10.21 1.51 -2.51
N ILE A 195 9.15 1.36 -1.72
CA ILE A 195 8.48 0.06 -1.51
C ILE A 195 7.93 -0.49 -2.83
N GLY A 196 7.45 0.38 -3.72
CA GLY A 196 6.98 -0.01 -5.06
C GLY A 196 8.09 -0.45 -6.01
N ARG A 197 9.31 0.11 -5.88
CA ARG A 197 10.47 -0.28 -6.70
C ARG A 197 11.05 -1.63 -6.29
N GLN A 198 11.22 -1.89 -5.00
CA GLN A 198 11.77 -3.17 -4.53
C GLN A 198 10.89 -4.38 -4.89
N LEU A 199 9.57 -4.20 -5.02
CA LEU A 199 8.66 -5.26 -5.46
C LEU A 199 8.67 -5.49 -6.99
N LEU A 200 9.16 -4.52 -7.77
CA LEU A 200 9.29 -4.61 -9.23
C LEU A 200 10.69 -5.07 -9.67
N GLU A 201 11.73 -4.78 -8.89
CA GLU A 201 13.12 -5.18 -9.16
C GLU A 201 13.43 -6.62 -8.71
N ASN A 202 12.64 -7.20 -7.80
CA ASN A 202 12.75 -8.62 -7.39
C ASN A 202 11.91 -9.58 -8.23
N LYS A 203 11.75 -9.30 -9.53
CA LYS A 203 11.03 -10.15 -10.49
C LYS A 203 11.91 -10.64 -11.62
#